data_AF-A0A5D2CHX1-F1
#
_entry.id   AF-A0A5D2CHX1-F1
#
_cell.length_a   1.000
_cell.length_b   1.000
_cell.length_c   1.000
_cell.angle_alpha   90.00
_cell.angle_beta   90.00
_cell.angle_gamma   90.00
#
_symmetry.space_group_name_H-M   'P 1'
#
loop_
_entity.id
_entity.type
_entity.pdbx_description
1 polymer ?
#
loop_
_entity_poly.entity_id
_entity_poly.type
_entity_poly.pdbx_seq_one_letter_code
_entity_poly.pdbx_strand_id
1 'polypeptide(L)'
;MGGLGFQDLHLFNLALLGRQVWRLMTHKDTLCFKVLSAKYFPEGDVFRYKKGDNPFFTWSSIAKAADELKDGFIWQVGDGETIDICRDHWGREGIKGKSVCRSPFKDNERKVKDLWDHRDGRWNRERV
;
A
#
# COMPACT_ATOMS: atom_id res chain seq x y z
N MET A 1 -8.88 43.39 2.65
CA MET A 1 -9.49 42.06 2.53
C MET A 1 -8.41 41.06 2.14
N GLY A 2 -7.87 40.32 3.12
CA GLY A 2 -6.81 39.33 2.90
C GLY A 2 -7.30 37.97 3.35
N GLY A 3 -7.86 37.18 2.42
CA GLY A 3 -8.15 35.78 2.64
C GLY A 3 -6.96 34.98 2.14
N LEU A 4 -6.15 34.41 3.05
CA LEU A 4 -5.22 33.36 2.69
C LEU A 4 -6.02 32.27 1.98
N GLY A 5 -5.83 32.11 0.67
CA GLY A 5 -6.55 31.17 -0.20
C GLY A 5 -6.25 29.71 0.12
N PHE A 6 -6.43 29.30 1.37
CA PHE A 6 -6.43 27.91 1.79
C PHE A 6 -7.71 27.28 1.29
N GLN A 7 -7.61 26.78 0.07
CA GLN A 7 -8.44 25.74 -0.49
C GLN A 7 -8.46 24.58 0.53
N ASP A 8 -9.57 24.44 1.24
CA ASP A 8 -9.92 23.41 2.22
C ASP A 8 -8.78 22.89 3.14
N LEU A 9 -8.71 23.42 4.37
CA LEU A 9 -7.76 23.00 5.41
C LEU A 9 -7.81 21.48 5.69
N HIS A 10 -8.97 20.85 5.51
CA HIS A 10 -9.11 19.41 5.66
C HIS A 10 -8.31 18.67 4.59
N LEU A 11 -8.45 19.05 3.32
CA LEU A 11 -7.70 18.44 2.21
C LEU A 11 -6.19 18.66 2.37
N PHE A 12 -5.78 19.85 2.82
CA PHE A 12 -4.36 20.12 3.09
C PHE A 12 -3.80 19.20 4.17
N ASN A 13 -4.53 19.04 5.28
CA ASN A 13 -4.10 18.14 6.36
C ASN A 13 -4.11 16.67 5.92
N LEU A 14 -5.12 16.25 5.16
CA LEU A 14 -5.19 14.91 4.59
C LEU A 14 -4.00 14.64 3.66
N ALA A 15 -3.59 15.60 2.84
CA ALA A 15 -2.42 15.49 1.98
C ALA A 15 -1.11 15.37 2.80
N LEU A 16 -0.97 16.13 3.88
CA LEU A 16 0.19 16.02 4.79
C LEU A 16 0.26 14.65 5.48
N LEU A 17 -0.87 14.14 5.95
CA LEU A 17 -0.96 12.80 6.53
C LEU A 17 -0.69 11.71 5.48
N GLY A 18 -1.25 11.86 4.28
CA GLY A 18 -0.97 10.99 3.13
C GLY A 18 0.52 10.92 2.79
N ARG A 19 1.24 12.04 2.86
CA ARG A 19 2.70 12.06 2.71
C ARG A 19 3.40 11.24 3.80
N GLN A 20 2.91 11.24 5.04
CA GLN A 20 3.48 10.39 6.09
C GLN A 20 3.18 8.91 5.86
N VAL A 21 1.95 8.56 5.42
CA VAL A 21 1.59 7.19 5.02
C VAL A 21 2.54 6.71 3.92
N TRP A 22 2.74 7.52 2.87
CA TRP A 22 3.68 7.21 1.79
C TRP A 22 5.11 6.96 2.29
N ARG A 23 5.59 7.78 3.23
CA ARG A 23 6.93 7.60 3.81
C ARG A 23 7.05 6.30 4.60
N LEU A 24 6.01 5.91 5.33
CA LEU A 24 5.99 4.62 6.03
C LEU A 24 5.96 3.44 5.06
N MET A 25 5.38 3.59 3.87
CA MET A 25 5.40 2.56 2.84
C MET A 25 6.77 2.43 2.15
N THR A 26 7.45 3.56 1.91
CA THR A 26 8.67 3.63 1.07
C THR A 26 9.98 3.60 1.85
N HIS A 27 10.02 4.09 3.08
CA HIS A 27 11.25 4.25 3.88
C HIS A 27 11.25 3.36 5.13
N LYS A 28 11.36 2.04 4.90
CA LYS A 28 11.27 1.00 5.93
C LYS A 28 12.50 0.90 6.86
N ASP A 29 13.60 1.52 6.47
CA ASP A 29 14.87 1.55 7.21
C ASP A 29 14.87 2.59 8.35
N THR A 30 13.95 3.56 8.29
CA THR A 30 13.85 4.65 9.26
C THR A 30 13.46 4.16 10.66
N LEU A 31 13.95 4.85 11.70
CA LEU A 31 13.54 4.58 13.09
C LEU A 31 12.03 4.75 13.28
N CYS A 32 11.44 5.76 12.63
CA CYS A 32 10.00 6.01 12.65
C CYS A 32 9.22 4.78 12.16
N PHE A 33 9.61 4.21 11.01
CA PHE A 33 9.00 2.98 10.52
C PHE A 33 9.17 1.83 11.52
N LYS A 34 10.39 1.57 12.01
CA LYS A 34 10.67 0.44 12.91
C LYS A 34 9.86 0.49 14.21
N VAL A 35 9.71 1.68 14.80
CA VAL A 35 8.93 1.88 16.03
C VAL A 35 7.44 1.72 15.76
N LEU A 36 6.92 2.36 14.71
CA LEU A 36 5.48 2.32 14.40
C LEU A 36 5.05 0.95 13.88
N SER A 37 5.86 0.26 13.07
CA SER A 37 5.55 -1.08 12.56
C SER A 37 5.51 -2.09 13.69
N ALA A 38 6.51 -2.09 14.58
CA ALA A 38 6.53 -2.99 15.74
C ALA A 38 5.28 -2.85 16.62
N LYS A 39 4.76 -1.63 16.77
CA LYS A 39 3.58 -1.36 17.60
C LYS A 39 2.25 -1.58 16.88
N TYR A 40 2.12 -1.06 15.66
CA TYR A 40 0.83 -0.92 15.00
C TYR A 40 0.65 -1.80 13.77
N PHE A 41 1.70 -2.11 13.01
CA PHE A 41 1.61 -2.92 11.79
C PHE A 41 2.83 -3.85 11.66
N PRO A 42 2.94 -4.90 12.49
CA PRO A 42 4.16 -5.69 12.59
C PRO A 42 4.46 -6.53 11.33
N GLU A 43 3.46 -6.74 10.48
CA GLU A 43 3.62 -7.36 9.16
C GLU A 43 4.28 -6.41 8.14
N GLY A 44 4.52 -5.14 8.51
CA GLY A 44 5.18 -4.14 7.68
C GLY A 44 4.27 -3.47 6.64
N ASP A 45 2.97 -3.77 6.66
CA ASP A 45 1.95 -3.15 5.82
C ASP A 45 1.10 -2.15 6.62
N VAL A 46 1.25 -0.86 6.30
CA VAL A 46 0.55 0.25 6.95
C VAL A 46 -0.97 0.16 6.77
N PHE A 47 -1.46 -0.43 5.68
CA PHE A 47 -2.89 -0.63 5.43
C PHE A 47 -3.48 -1.84 6.17
N ARG A 48 -2.63 -2.64 6.82
CA ARG A 48 -3.00 -3.82 7.60
C ARG A 48 -2.51 -3.67 9.04
N TYR A 49 -2.83 -2.53 9.63
CA TYR A 49 -2.51 -2.25 11.01
C TYR A 49 -3.45 -2.97 11.99
N LYS A 50 -2.95 -3.28 13.18
CA LYS A 50 -3.70 -3.81 14.32
C LYS A 50 -4.54 -2.69 14.93
N LYS A 51 -5.84 -2.90 15.03
CA LYS A 51 -6.72 -2.07 15.86
C LYS A 51 -6.49 -2.45 17.32
N GLY A 52 -5.70 -1.65 18.03
CA GLY A 52 -5.48 -1.79 19.47
C GLY A 52 -6.34 -0.83 20.28
N ASP A 53 -6.42 -1.06 21.58
CA ASP A 53 -7.11 -0.16 22.50
C ASP A 53 -6.30 1.13 22.72
N ASN A 54 -6.98 2.27 22.55
CA ASN A 54 -6.48 3.62 22.78
C ASN A 54 -5.19 4.00 22.01
N PRO A 55 -5.21 4.04 20.67
CA PRO A 55 -4.09 4.53 19.88
C PRO A 55 -3.78 6.01 20.19
N PHE A 56 -2.49 6.36 20.20
CA PHE A 56 -2.08 7.76 20.28
C PHE A 56 -2.72 8.58 19.16
N PHE A 57 -3.11 9.82 19.48
CA PHE A 57 -3.80 10.72 18.54
C PHE A 57 -3.10 10.79 17.17
N THR A 58 -1.77 10.96 17.16
CA THR A 58 -0.97 11.00 15.94
C THR A 58 -1.12 9.74 15.09
N TRP A 59 -1.08 8.56 15.70
CA TRP A 59 -1.28 7.31 14.97
C TRP A 59 -2.70 7.20 14.43
N SER A 60 -3.71 7.56 15.22
CA SER A 60 -5.11 7.56 14.80
C SER A 60 -5.34 8.42 13.57
N SER A 61 -4.73 9.61 13.50
CA SER A 61 -4.80 10.48 12.33
C SER A 61 -4.12 9.87 11.10
N ILE A 62 -2.94 9.25 11.27
CA ILE A 62 -2.22 8.57 10.19
C ILE A 62 -3.01 7.36 9.68
N ALA A 63 -3.55 6.54 10.58
CA ALA A 63 -4.34 5.36 10.25
C ALA A 63 -5.62 5.75 9.50
N LYS A 64 -6.32 6.80 9.94
CA LYS A 64 -7.51 7.33 9.25
C LYS A 64 -7.16 7.83 7.84
N ALA A 65 -6.06 8.58 7.69
CA ALA A 65 -5.61 9.01 6.37
C ALA A 65 -5.19 7.83 5.49
N ALA A 66 -4.59 6.78 6.06
CA ALA A 66 -4.26 5.56 5.32
C ALA A 66 -5.51 4.84 4.81
N ASP A 67 -6.58 4.77 5.61
CA ASP A 67 -7.87 4.23 5.21
C ASP A 67 -8.52 5.08 4.10
N GLU A 68 -8.55 6.41 4.25
CA GLU A 68 -9.16 7.33 3.28
C GLU A 68 -8.42 7.36 1.93
N LEU A 69 -7.09 7.25 1.95
CA LEU A 69 -6.26 7.36 0.74
C LEU A 69 -5.91 5.99 0.14
N LYS A 70 -6.33 4.89 0.76
CA LYS A 70 -5.97 3.53 0.37
C LYS A 70 -6.19 3.26 -1.12
N ASP A 71 -7.33 3.71 -1.64
CA ASP A 71 -7.71 3.52 -3.05
C ASP A 71 -6.99 4.49 -4.00
N GLY A 72 -6.41 5.57 -3.48
CA GLY A 72 -5.62 6.54 -4.23
C GLY A 72 -4.14 6.17 -4.38
N PHE A 73 -3.63 5.25 -3.55
CA PHE A 73 -2.27 4.73 -3.69
C PHE A 73 -2.22 3.63 -4.75
N ILE A 74 -1.49 3.87 -5.83
CA ILE A 74 -1.33 2.92 -6.94
C ILE A 74 0.01 2.20 -6.79
N TRP A 75 0.00 0.89 -7.01
CA TRP A 75 1.22 0.10 -7.07
C TRP A 75 1.99 0.38 -8.35
N GLN A 76 3.26 0.74 -8.21
CA GLN A 76 4.23 0.65 -9.29
C GLN A 76 5.08 -0.59 -9.03
N VAL A 77 4.73 -1.69 -9.70
CA VAL A 77 5.45 -2.95 -9.57
C VAL A 77 6.83 -2.83 -10.18
N GLY A 78 7.86 -3.12 -9.38
CA GLY A 78 9.24 -3.31 -9.83
C GLY A 78 9.47 -4.76 -10.27
N ASP A 79 10.32 -5.48 -9.53
CA ASP A 79 10.63 -6.90 -9.79
C ASP A 79 9.54 -7.89 -9.31
N GLY A 80 8.62 -7.46 -8.45
CA GLY A 80 7.55 -8.29 -7.91
C GLY A 80 7.99 -9.37 -6.91
N GLU A 81 9.23 -9.30 -6.39
CA GLU A 81 9.78 -10.35 -5.52
C GLU A 81 9.11 -10.44 -4.14
N THR A 82 8.54 -9.34 -3.67
CA THR A 82 7.93 -9.25 -2.35
C THR A 82 6.41 -9.18 -2.40
N ILE A 83 5.82 -9.16 -3.59
CA ILE A 83 4.38 -8.92 -3.80
C ILE A 83 3.70 -10.26 -4.02
N ASP A 84 2.72 -10.59 -3.16
CA ASP A 84 1.89 -11.77 -3.26
C ASP A 84 0.74 -11.52 -4.23
N ILE A 85 0.58 -12.42 -5.22
CA ILE A 85 -0.42 -12.27 -6.30
C ILE A 85 -1.84 -12.13 -5.73
N CYS A 86 -2.11 -12.86 -4.65
CA CYS A 86 -3.44 -13.11 -4.12
C CYS A 86 -3.78 -12.24 -2.89
N ARG A 87 -2.78 -11.96 -2.06
CA ARG A 87 -2.94 -11.24 -0.79
C ARG A 87 -2.76 -9.74 -0.95
N ASP A 88 -1.98 -9.29 -1.92
CA ASP A 88 -1.70 -7.88 -2.13
C ASP A 88 -2.60 -7.27 -3.21
N HIS A 89 -2.97 -6.01 -3.05
CA HIS A 89 -3.82 -5.27 -4.01
C HIS A 89 -2.95 -4.56 -5.04
N TRP A 90 -2.19 -5.33 -5.83
CA TRP A 90 -1.12 -4.81 -6.70
C TRP A 90 -1.55 -4.50 -8.14
N GLY A 91 -2.78 -4.84 -8.55
CA GLY A 91 -3.31 -4.63 -9.90
C GLY A 91 -3.80 -3.20 -10.16
N ARG A 92 -3.76 -2.77 -11.42
CA ARG A 92 -4.34 -1.49 -11.88
C ARG A 92 -5.87 -1.64 -11.95
N GLU A 93 -6.63 -0.58 -11.61
CA GLU A 93 -8.12 -0.55 -11.58
C GLU A 93 -8.81 -1.44 -10.54
N GLY A 94 -8.24 -1.57 -9.33
CA GLY A 94 -8.96 -2.22 -8.23
C GLY A 94 -9.22 -3.72 -8.45
N ILE A 95 -8.41 -4.36 -9.30
CA ILE A 95 -8.34 -5.82 -9.38
C ILE A 95 -7.90 -6.31 -8.00
N LYS A 96 -8.88 -6.70 -7.19
CA LYS A 96 -8.65 -7.35 -5.89
C LYS A 96 -7.83 -8.60 -6.16
N GLY A 97 -6.76 -8.85 -5.41
CA GLY A 97 -5.95 -10.06 -5.57
C GLY A 97 -6.79 -11.34 -5.62
N LYS A 98 -7.93 -11.36 -4.90
CA LYS A 98 -8.95 -12.45 -4.94
C LYS A 98 -9.55 -12.74 -6.33
N SER A 99 -9.70 -11.73 -7.18
CA SER A 99 -10.19 -11.90 -8.56
C SER A 99 -9.13 -12.58 -9.45
N VAL A 100 -7.86 -12.29 -9.17
CA VAL A 100 -6.69 -12.88 -9.85
C VAL A 100 -6.57 -14.37 -9.46
N CYS A 101 -6.74 -14.71 -8.17
CA CYS A 101 -6.71 -16.09 -7.65
C CYS A 101 -7.81 -17.03 -8.20
N ARG A 102 -8.76 -16.53 -9.00
CA ARG A 102 -9.79 -17.37 -9.62
C ARG A 102 -9.27 -18.09 -10.87
N SER A 103 -8.14 -17.65 -11.42
CA SER A 103 -7.47 -18.35 -12.52
C SER A 103 -6.57 -19.49 -11.99
N PRO A 104 -6.38 -20.58 -12.75
CA PRO A 104 -5.52 -21.67 -12.32
C PRO A 104 -4.05 -21.25 -12.48
N PHE A 105 -3.54 -20.49 -11.50
CA PHE A 105 -2.09 -20.35 -11.33
C PHE A 105 -1.49 -21.74 -11.12
N LYS A 106 -0.30 -21.97 -11.68
CA LYS A 106 0.42 -23.21 -11.40
C LYS A 106 0.76 -23.23 -9.90
N ASP A 107 0.80 -24.40 -9.26
CA ASP A 107 0.99 -24.55 -7.81
C ASP A 107 2.21 -23.79 -7.20
N ASN A 108 3.15 -23.37 -8.06
CA ASN A 108 4.37 -22.66 -7.69
C ASN A 108 4.32 -21.12 -7.91
N GLU A 109 3.24 -20.57 -8.45
CA GLU A 109 3.11 -19.13 -8.76
C GLU A 109 2.40 -18.42 -7.60
N ARG A 110 3.19 -17.81 -6.71
CA ARG A 110 2.67 -17.10 -5.53
C ARG A 110 3.00 -15.61 -5.55
N LYS A 111 4.01 -15.22 -6.32
CA LYS A 111 4.54 -13.86 -6.34
C LYS A 111 4.43 -13.22 -7.70
N VAL A 112 4.31 -11.91 -7.73
CA VAL A 112 4.15 -11.15 -8.98
C VAL A 112 5.32 -11.36 -9.94
N LYS A 113 6.54 -11.61 -9.43
CA LYS A 113 7.68 -11.98 -10.28
C LYS A 113 7.43 -13.22 -11.14
N ASP A 114 6.62 -14.15 -10.66
CA ASP A 114 6.32 -15.40 -11.36
C ASP A 114 5.43 -15.18 -12.60
N LEU A 115 4.83 -13.99 -12.72
CA LEU A 115 4.03 -13.54 -13.87
C LEU A 115 4.88 -12.81 -14.93
N TRP A 116 6.15 -12.54 -14.64
CA TRP A 116 7.09 -11.89 -15.55
C TRP A 116 7.87 -12.94 -16.36
N ASP A 117 7.87 -12.81 -17.69
CA ASP A 117 8.70 -13.66 -18.54
C ASP A 117 10.13 -13.10 -18.62
N HIS A 118 11.07 -13.79 -17.97
CA HIS A 118 12.48 -13.43 -17.98
C HIS A 118 13.17 -13.62 -19.33
N ARG A 119 12.59 -14.38 -20.26
CA ARG A 119 13.17 -14.59 -21.61
C ARG A 119 12.84 -13.45 -22.55
N ASP A 120 11.60 -12.98 -22.52
CA ASP A 120 11.09 -11.96 -23.43
C ASP A 120 11.06 -10.55 -22.82
N GLY A 121 11.30 -10.42 -21.51
CA GLY A 121 11.28 -9.14 -20.80
C GLY A 121 9.89 -8.48 -20.82
N ARG A 122 8.83 -9.29 -20.80
CA ARG A 122 7.43 -8.83 -20.86
C ARG A 122 6.55 -9.58 -19.87
N TRP A 123 5.46 -8.94 -19.46
CA TRP A 123 4.38 -9.59 -18.73
C TRP A 123 3.70 -10.64 -19.60
N ASN A 124 3.38 -11.79 -19.01
CA ASN A 124 2.58 -12.80 -19.69
C ASN A 124 1.11 -12.33 -19.80
N ARG A 125 0.72 -11.83 -20.99
CA ARG A 125 -0.61 -11.25 -21.26
C ARG A 125 -1.77 -12.24 -21.19
N GLU A 126 -1.51 -13.54 -21.24
CA GLU A 126 -2.55 -14.55 -21.04
C GLU A 126 -2.87 -14.76 -19.55
N ARG A 127 -2.03 -14.20 -18.66
CA ARG A 127 -2.07 -14.41 -17.21
C ARG A 127 -2.26 -13.14 -16.38
N VAL A 128 -2.19 -11.96 -17.00
CA VAL A 128 -2.37 -10.63 -16.39
C VAL A 128 -3.66 -9.99 -16.87
#